data_AF-A0A2V5R2P3-F1
#
_entry.id   AF-A0A2V5R2P3-F1
#
_cell.length_a   1.000
_cell.length_b   1.000
_cell.length_c   1.000
_cell.angle_alpha   90.00
_cell.angle_beta   90.00
_cell.angle_gamma   90.00
#
_symmetry.space_group_name_H-M   'P 1'
#
loop_
_entity.id
_entity.type
_entity.pdbx_description
1 polymer ?
#
loop_
_entity_poly.entity_id
_entity_poly.type
_entity_poly.pdbx_seq_one_letter_code
_entity_poly.pdbx_strand_id
1 'polypeptide(L)'
;MLIETHAHLDYPEFAADFDDVLQRANQAGVKRIITIGTSVESSRHAVNLAEKYPSVFAAIGVHPTYAEQAGEDVITPLRELAKSSRVVAIGETGLDFHHLPSVEAAKKKNVQVFNALQSGTEEQLEAS
;
A
#
# COMPACT_ATOMS: atom_id res chain seq x y z
N MET A 1 14.17 11.17 16.28
CA MET A 1 12.84 10.73 15.85
C MET A 1 13.01 9.99 14.54
N LEU A 2 12.51 8.75 14.45
CA LEU A 2 12.56 7.93 13.24
C LEU A 2 11.15 7.79 12.65
N ILE A 3 11.10 7.63 11.33
CA ILE A 3 9.91 7.28 10.58
C ILE A 3 10.23 5.95 9.88
N GLU A 4 9.44 4.92 10.16
CA GLU A 4 9.44 3.71 9.36
C GLU A 4 8.61 3.99 8.11
N THR A 5 9.27 4.00 6.95
CA THR A 5 8.64 4.38 5.68
C THR A 5 7.97 3.21 4.97
N HIS A 6 8.26 1.97 5.37
CA HIS A 6 7.71 0.79 4.69
C HIS A 6 7.64 -0.39 5.67
N ALA A 7 6.45 -0.64 6.22
CA ALA A 7 6.16 -1.84 7.01
C ALA A 7 4.89 -2.53 6.52
N HIS A 8 4.77 -3.84 6.72
CA HIS A 8 3.55 -4.59 6.46
C HIS A 8 2.84 -4.90 7.79
N LEU A 9 2.31 -3.85 8.42
CA LEU A 9 1.59 -3.98 9.69
C LEU A 9 0.19 -4.61 9.50
N ASP A 10 -0.32 -4.66 8.26
CA ASP A 10 -1.58 -5.30 7.89
C ASP A 10 -1.52 -6.83 7.89
N TYR A 11 -0.34 -7.41 8.09
CA TYR A 11 -0.13 -8.85 8.10
C TYR A 11 -0.71 -9.50 9.38
N PRO A 12 -1.37 -10.67 9.26
CA PRO A 12 -2.07 -11.31 10.37
C PRO A 12 -1.15 -11.73 11.52
N GLU A 13 0.15 -11.90 11.28
CA GLU A 13 1.18 -12.24 12.26
C GLU A 13 1.28 -11.20 13.38
N PHE A 14 0.94 -9.94 13.11
CA PHE A 14 0.94 -8.87 14.10
C PHE A 14 -0.38 -8.71 14.85
N ALA A 15 -1.44 -9.43 14.46
CA ALA A 15 -2.77 -9.22 15.02
C ALA A 15 -2.85 -9.54 16.54
N ALA A 16 -2.03 -10.48 17.01
CA ALA A 16 -2.05 -10.94 18.40
C ALA A 16 -1.38 -9.95 19.38
N ASP A 17 -0.39 -9.16 18.94
CA ASP A 17 0.42 -8.29 19.79
C ASP A 17 0.62 -6.88 19.21
N PHE A 18 -0.29 -6.44 18.34
CA PHE A 18 -0.15 -5.19 17.58
C PHE A 18 0.15 -3.95 18.42
N ASP A 19 -0.56 -3.78 19.54
CA ASP A 19 -0.37 -2.63 20.43
C ASP A 19 1.03 -2.67 21.09
N ASP A 20 1.52 -3.86 21.44
CA ASP A 20 2.87 -4.05 21.99
C ASP A 20 3.94 -3.78 20.93
N VAL A 21 3.71 -4.15 19.66
CA VAL A 21 4.59 -3.80 18.53
C VAL A 21 4.73 -2.29 18.42
N LEU A 22 3.62 -1.55 18.43
CA LEU A 22 3.64 -0.09 18.36
C LEU A 22 4.31 0.53 19.59
N GLN A 23 4.09 -0.03 20.78
CA GLN A 23 4.76 0.43 21.99
C GLN A 23 6.28 0.27 21.89
N ARG A 24 6.76 -0.91 21.46
CA ARG A 24 8.20 -1.18 21.26
C ARG A 24 8.79 -0.23 20.22
N ALA A 25 8.10 -0.02 19.10
CA ALA A 25 8.52 0.93 18.06
C ALA A 25 8.66 2.36 18.63
N ASN A 26 7.67 2.80 19.40
CA ASN A 26 7.68 4.12 20.03
C ASN A 26 8.82 4.28 21.05
N GLN A 27 9.09 3.25 21.87
CA GLN A 27 10.21 3.23 22.82
C GLN A 27 11.58 3.27 22.12
N ALA A 28 11.70 2.62 20.95
CA ALA A 28 12.89 2.68 20.11
C ALA A 28 13.05 4.00 19.32
N GLY A 29 12.08 4.92 19.42
CA GLY A 29 12.13 6.23 18.77
C GLY A 29 11.53 6.28 17.37
N VAL A 30 10.91 5.20 16.89
CA VAL A 30 10.07 5.16 15.69
C VAL A 30 8.72 5.77 16.04
N LYS A 31 8.49 7.02 15.62
CA LYS A 31 7.31 7.80 16.01
C LYS A 31 6.19 7.80 14.97
N ARG A 32 6.51 7.40 13.74
CA ARG A 32 5.55 7.26 12.64
C ARG A 32 5.91 6.03 11.82
N ILE A 33 4.89 5.34 11.33
CA ILE A 33 5.03 4.14 10.51
C ILE A 33 4.09 4.24 9.32
N ILE A 34 4.58 3.99 8.11
CA ILE A 34 3.73 3.84 6.92
C ILE A 34 3.53 2.35 6.69
N THR A 35 2.30 1.87 6.84
CA THR A 35 1.92 0.50 6.50
C THR A 35 1.52 0.38 5.04
N ILE A 36 1.95 -0.69 4.37
CA ILE A 36 1.90 -0.80 2.91
C ILE A 36 0.84 -1.79 2.46
N GLY A 37 -0.17 -1.29 1.75
CA GLY A 37 -1.13 -2.11 1.03
C GLY A 37 -0.51 -2.71 -0.25
N THR A 38 -0.72 -4.01 -0.47
CA THR A 38 -0.18 -4.75 -1.63
C THR A 38 -1.26 -5.20 -2.63
N SER A 39 -2.52 -5.05 -2.26
CA SER A 39 -3.71 -5.26 -3.09
C SER A 39 -4.79 -4.27 -2.68
N VAL A 40 -5.91 -4.20 -3.40
CA VAL A 40 -7.06 -3.37 -3.00
C VAL A 40 -7.55 -3.74 -1.59
N GLU A 41 -7.59 -5.03 -1.25
CA GLU A 41 -8.05 -5.49 0.06
C GLU A 41 -7.04 -5.22 1.18
N SER A 42 -5.76 -5.54 0.95
CA SER A 42 -4.68 -5.19 1.89
C SER A 42 -4.57 -3.67 2.07
N SER A 43 -4.85 -2.88 1.03
CA SER A 43 -4.95 -1.42 1.12
C SER A 43 -6.11 -0.96 2.01
N ARG A 44 -7.27 -1.62 1.97
CA ARG A 44 -8.37 -1.34 2.94
C ARG A 44 -7.92 -1.60 4.36
N HIS A 45 -7.23 -2.72 4.60
CA HIS A 45 -6.71 -3.06 5.93
C HIS A 45 -5.67 -2.03 6.41
N ALA A 46 -4.74 -1.62 5.54
CA ALA A 46 -3.75 -0.59 5.81
C ALA A 46 -4.41 0.75 6.22
N VAL A 47 -5.43 1.18 5.49
CA VAL A 47 -6.20 2.40 5.82
C VAL A 47 -6.92 2.26 7.16
N ASN A 48 -7.59 1.13 7.42
CA ASN A 48 -8.27 0.89 8.68
C ASN A 48 -7.31 0.95 9.88
N LEU A 49 -6.09 0.40 9.75
CA LEU A 49 -5.06 0.49 10.79
C LEU A 49 -4.62 1.95 11.00
N ALA A 50 -4.38 2.70 9.92
CA ALA A 50 -3.97 4.09 9.99
C ALA A 50 -5.03 5.02 10.58
N GLU A 51 -6.32 4.71 10.39
CA GLU A 51 -7.43 5.44 11.02
C GLU A 51 -7.51 5.15 12.52
N LYS A 52 -7.28 3.89 12.92
CA LYS A 52 -7.32 3.47 14.33
C LYS A 52 -6.11 3.95 15.15
N TYR A 53 -4.92 3.98 14.56
CA TYR A 53 -3.67 4.23 15.28
C TYR A 53 -2.99 5.54 14.85
N PRO A 54 -2.88 6.55 15.73
CA PRO A 54 -2.41 7.88 15.34
C PRO A 54 -1.01 7.96 14.74
N SER A 55 -0.10 7.06 15.13
CA SER A 55 1.27 6.98 14.62
C SER A 55 1.39 6.22 13.29
N VAL A 56 0.30 5.62 12.80
CA VAL A 56 0.27 4.82 11.57
C VAL A 56 -0.33 5.65 10.43
N PHE A 57 0.28 5.53 9.26
CA PHE A 57 -0.17 6.08 7.98
C PHE A 57 -0.21 4.94 6.96
N ALA A 58 -0.91 5.12 5.85
CA ALA A 58 -1.07 4.08 4.84
C ALA A 58 -0.46 4.49 3.49
N ALA A 59 0.15 3.52 2.82
CA ALA A 59 0.29 3.52 1.37
C ALA A 59 -0.70 2.53 0.78
N ILE A 60 -1.30 2.87 -0.36
CA ILE A 60 -2.28 2.00 -1.05
C ILE A 60 -1.81 1.67 -2.46
N GLY A 61 -1.99 0.43 -2.90
CA GLY A 61 -1.47 0.01 -4.18
C GLY A 61 -1.76 -1.44 -4.53
N VAL A 62 -1.15 -1.87 -5.63
CA VAL A 62 -1.16 -3.27 -6.08
C VAL A 62 0.28 -3.65 -6.40
N HIS A 63 0.86 -4.52 -5.57
CA HIS A 63 2.19 -5.07 -5.81
C HIS A 63 2.16 -5.91 -7.10
N PRO A 64 3.25 -5.94 -7.90
CA PRO A 64 3.31 -6.73 -9.13
C PRO A 64 2.90 -8.20 -8.97
N THR A 65 3.16 -8.79 -7.80
CA THR A 65 2.77 -10.17 -7.50
C THR A 65 1.26 -10.39 -7.47
N TYR A 66 0.48 -9.37 -7.12
CA TYR A 66 -0.98 -9.44 -7.04
C TYR A 66 -1.68 -8.88 -8.28
N ALA A 67 -0.94 -8.32 -9.24
CA ALA A 67 -1.51 -7.71 -10.44
C ALA A 67 -2.29 -8.72 -11.30
N GLU A 68 -1.90 -9.99 -11.37
CA GLU A 68 -2.69 -11.01 -12.08
C GLU A 68 -4.05 -11.28 -11.44
N GLN A 69 -4.11 -11.26 -10.11
CA GLN A 69 -5.30 -11.54 -9.31
C GLN A 69 -6.18 -10.29 -9.15
N ALA A 70 -5.63 -9.11 -9.45
CA ALA A 70 -6.36 -7.87 -9.41
C ALA A 70 -7.52 -7.87 -10.42
N GLY A 71 -8.65 -7.30 -9.99
CA GLY A 71 -9.79 -7.06 -10.86
C GLY A 71 -9.46 -6.12 -12.01
N GLU A 72 -10.35 -6.01 -12.99
CA GLU A 72 -10.15 -5.14 -14.15
C GLU A 72 -10.06 -3.66 -13.76
N ASP A 73 -10.80 -3.25 -12.73
CA ASP A 73 -10.75 -1.91 -12.16
C ASP A 73 -10.16 -1.90 -10.75
N VAL A 74 -8.88 -1.55 -10.66
CA VAL A 74 -8.18 -1.28 -9.40
C VAL A 74 -8.19 0.20 -9.04
N ILE A 75 -8.39 1.08 -10.02
CA ILE A 75 -8.19 2.53 -9.87
C ILE A 75 -9.34 3.14 -9.08
N THR A 76 -10.59 2.80 -9.38
CA THR A 76 -11.75 3.33 -8.65
C THR A 76 -11.70 3.04 -7.15
N PRO A 77 -11.50 1.79 -6.69
CA PRO A 77 -11.45 1.53 -5.25
C PRO A 77 -10.23 2.15 -4.57
N LEU A 78 -9.06 2.19 -5.22
CA LEU A 78 -7.88 2.85 -4.66
C LEU A 78 -8.08 4.37 -4.59
N ARG A 79 -8.72 4.98 -5.59
CA ARG A 79 -9.08 6.41 -5.56
C ARG A 79 -10.01 6.75 -4.41
N GLU A 80 -10.95 5.87 -4.07
CA GLU A 80 -11.81 6.07 -2.90
C GLU A 80 -11.00 6.05 -1.61
N LEU A 81 -10.08 5.08 -1.47
CA LEU A 81 -9.19 4.99 -0.31
C LEU A 81 -8.27 6.21 -0.17
N ALA A 82 -7.77 6.74 -1.30
CA ALA A 82 -6.90 7.91 -1.33
C ALA A 82 -7.52 9.18 -0.75
N LYS A 83 -8.86 9.23 -0.58
CA LYS A 83 -9.54 10.36 0.06
C LYS A 83 -9.30 10.42 1.58
N SER A 84 -8.89 9.32 2.22
CA SER A 84 -8.58 9.33 3.64
C SER A 84 -7.31 10.15 3.89
N SER A 85 -7.35 11.08 4.85
CA SER A 85 -6.19 11.91 5.23
C SER A 85 -5.03 11.11 5.84
N ARG A 86 -5.25 9.81 6.07
CA ARG A 86 -4.26 8.85 6.54
C ARG A 86 -3.46 8.19 5.41
N VAL A 87 -3.91 8.28 4.17
CA VAL A 87 -3.17 7.80 3.01
C VAL A 87 -2.15 8.86 2.59
N VAL A 88 -0.88 8.48 2.55
CA VAL A 88 0.24 9.40 2.29
C VAL A 88 1.07 9.01 1.06
N ALA A 89 0.76 7.86 0.45
CA ALA A 89 1.47 7.37 -0.73
C ALA A 89 0.59 6.42 -1.55
N ILE A 90 0.88 6.34 -2.85
CA ILE A 90 0.40 5.28 -3.74
C ILE A 90 1.55 4.28 -3.92
N GLY A 91 1.35 3.08 -3.42
CA GLY A 91 2.32 2.00 -3.36
C GLY A 91 1.88 0.90 -2.39
N GLU A 92 2.49 -0.27 -2.42
CA GLU A 92 3.59 -0.61 -3.32
C GLU A 92 3.08 -0.99 -4.72
N THR A 93 3.73 -0.45 -5.75
CA THR A 93 3.45 -0.71 -7.16
C THR A 93 4.75 -0.59 -7.93
N GLY A 94 4.89 -1.31 -9.03
CA GLY A 94 6.16 -1.35 -9.77
C GLY A 94 6.24 -2.50 -10.75
N LEU A 95 7.45 -3.05 -10.89
CA LEU A 95 7.74 -4.22 -11.70
C LEU A 95 8.68 -5.14 -10.93
N ASP A 96 8.32 -6.43 -10.83
CA ASP A 96 9.19 -7.47 -10.26
C ASP A 96 9.46 -8.51 -11.35
N PHE A 97 10.70 -8.53 -11.85
CA PHE A 97 11.15 -9.49 -12.88
C PHE A 97 11.92 -10.68 -12.31
N HIS A 98 12.10 -10.73 -11.00
CA HIS A 98 12.82 -11.81 -10.32
C HIS A 98 11.86 -12.89 -9.83
N HIS A 99 10.79 -12.52 -9.13
CA HIS A 99 9.89 -13.48 -8.50
C HIS A 99 8.70 -13.89 -9.36
N LEU A 100 8.38 -13.12 -10.40
CA LEU A 100 7.24 -13.43 -11.27
C LEU A 100 7.68 -14.28 -12.46
N PRO A 101 6.90 -15.32 -12.80
CA PRO A 101 7.21 -16.17 -13.94
C PRO A 101 7.32 -15.30 -15.19
N SER A 102 8.23 -15.66 -16.09
CA SER A 102 8.54 -14.85 -17.28
C SER A 102 7.42 -14.80 -18.33
N VAL A 103 6.21 -15.25 -17.99
CA VAL A 103 5.04 -15.35 -18.86
C VAL A 103 4.64 -13.96 -19.33
N GLU A 104 4.49 -13.80 -20.64
CA GLU A 104 4.31 -12.50 -21.27
C GLU A 104 3.00 -11.81 -20.88
N ALA A 105 1.94 -12.59 -20.61
CA ALA A 105 0.66 -12.07 -20.12
C ALA A 105 0.77 -11.44 -18.72
N ALA A 106 1.46 -12.11 -17.79
CA ALA A 106 1.75 -11.61 -16.45
C ALA A 106 2.49 -10.27 -16.51
N LYS A 107 3.56 -10.21 -17.33
CA LYS A 107 4.34 -8.99 -17.55
C LYS A 107 3.49 -7.85 -18.10
N LYS A 108 2.65 -8.13 -19.11
CA LYS A 108 1.75 -7.11 -19.71
C LYS A 108 0.77 -6.56 -18.67
N LYS A 109 0.18 -7.41 -17.83
CA LYS A 109 -0.77 -6.97 -16.80
C LYS A 109 -0.09 -6.13 -15.72
N ASN A 110 1.12 -6.49 -15.28
CA ASN A 110 1.89 -5.69 -14.31
C ASN A 110 2.16 -4.28 -14.84
N VAL A 111 2.62 -4.17 -16.10
CA VAL A 111 2.87 -2.87 -16.74
C VAL A 111 1.60 -2.05 -16.85
N GLN A 112 0.47 -2.67 -17.19
CA GLN A 112 -0.83 -1.98 -17.27
C GLN A 112 -1.26 -1.41 -15.91
N VAL A 113 -1.20 -2.22 -14.85
CA VAL A 113 -1.55 -1.78 -13.49
C VAL A 113 -0.62 -0.66 -13.02
N PHE A 114 0.69 -0.81 -13.24
CA PHE A 114 1.67 0.21 -12.90
C PHE A 114 1.40 1.54 -13.62
N ASN A 115 1.21 1.50 -14.94
CA ASN A 115 0.94 2.70 -15.74
C ASN A 115 -0.39 3.36 -15.34
N ALA A 116 -1.43 2.57 -15.08
CA ALA A 116 -2.73 3.10 -14.66
C ALA A 116 -2.66 3.82 -13.30
N LEU A 117 -1.84 3.31 -12.39
CA LEU A 117 -1.61 3.97 -11.10
C LEU A 117 -0.80 5.26 -11.27
N GLN A 118 0.18 5.30 -12.16
CA GLN A 118 0.91 6.54 -12.48
C GLN A 118 -0.02 7.60 -13.09
N SER A 119 -0.76 7.27 -14.14
CA SER A 119 -1.63 8.23 -14.84
C SER A 119 -2.73 8.77 -13.93
N GLY A 120 -3.33 7.92 -13.11
CA GLY A 120 -4.35 8.34 -12.14
C GLY A 120 -3.80 9.28 -11.06
N THR A 121 -2.50 9.20 -10.75
CA THR A 121 -1.85 10.10 -9.80
C THR A 121 -1.51 11.45 -10.46
N GLU A 122 -1.04 11.44 -11.70
CA GLU A 122 -0.70 12.65 -12.47
C GLU A 122 -1.94 13.53 -12.73
N GLU A 123 -3.07 12.94 -13.14
CA GLU A 123 -4.33 13.67 -13.35
C GLU A 123 -4.79 14.45 -12.10
N GLN A 124 -4.53 13.93 -10.90
CA GLN A 124 -4.92 14.58 -9.64
C GLN A 124 -3.99 15.72 -9.25
N LEU A 125 -2.69 15.61 -9.55
CA LEU A 125 -1.73 16.70 -9.35
C LEU A 125 -2.04 17.89 -10.26
N GLU A 126 -2.53 17.64 -11.46
CA GLU A 126 -2.96 18.70 -12.39
C GLU A 126 -4.30 19.34 -12.00
N ALA A 127 -5.16 18.61 -11.27
CA ALA A 127 -6.48 19.08 -10.85
C ALA A 127 -6.53 19.79 -9.48
N SER A 128 -5.40 19.88 -8.77
CA SER A 128 -5.26 20.44 -7.40
C SER A 128 -4.54 21.79 -7.40
#